data_AF-A0A849FIS8-F1
#
_entry.id   AF-A0A849FIS8-F1
#
_cell.length_a   1.000
_cell.length_b   1.000
_cell.length_c   1.000
_cell.angle_alpha   90.00
_cell.angle_beta   90.00
_cell.angle_gamma   90.00
#
_symmetry.space_group_name_H-M   'P 1'
#
loop_
_entity.id
_entity.type
_entity.pdbx_description
1 polymer ?
#
loop_
_entity_poly.entity_id
_entity_poly.type
_entity_poly.pdbx_seq_one_letter_code
_entity_poly.pdbx_strand_id
1 'polypeptide(L)'
;MIKMKFIPFTLLLCMFFIHRANSQERHIITLKKDWKFLKGNDEMAFQEDFDDSDWQTVSVPHDWAIYGPFDKEIDKQLVAIT
;
A
#
# COMPACT_ATOMS: atom_id res chain seq x y z
N MET A 1 20.57 -57.97 -22.37
CA MET A 1 20.78 -56.60 -22.90
C MET A 1 19.44 -55.90 -23.02
N ILE A 2 19.01 -55.20 -21.97
CA ILE A 2 17.73 -54.47 -21.96
C ILE A 2 17.93 -53.20 -22.80
N LYS A 3 17.18 -53.07 -23.90
CA LYS A 3 17.29 -51.93 -24.82
C LYS A 3 16.86 -50.65 -24.10
N MET A 4 17.84 -49.80 -23.78
CA MET A 4 17.72 -48.55 -23.04
C MET A 4 17.08 -47.39 -23.84
N LYS A 5 16.17 -47.69 -24.78
CA LYS A 5 15.71 -46.74 -25.82
C LYS A 5 14.51 -45.86 -25.43
N PHE A 6 13.79 -46.16 -24.33
CA PHE A 6 12.58 -45.43 -23.93
C PHE A 6 12.76 -44.47 -22.76
N ILE A 7 13.86 -44.58 -22.01
CA ILE A 7 14.21 -43.69 -20.88
C ILE A 7 14.34 -42.20 -21.28
N PRO A 8 14.95 -41.82 -22.44
CA PRO A 8 15.09 -40.41 -22.76
C PRO A 8 13.74 -39.75 -23.08
N PHE A 9 12.78 -40.48 -23.65
CA PHE A 9 11.46 -39.94 -23.99
C PHE A 9 10.61 -39.67 -22.74
N THR A 10 10.65 -40.56 -21.75
CA THR A 10 9.97 -40.36 -20.47
C THR A 10 10.57 -39.21 -19.67
N LEU A 11 11.89 -39.05 -19.68
CA LEU A 11 12.58 -37.94 -19.01
C LEU A 11 12.23 -36.58 -19.66
N LEU A 12 12.16 -36.55 -21.00
CA LEU A 12 11.77 -35.37 -21.78
C LEU A 12 10.31 -34.97 -21.51
N LEU A 13 9.41 -35.95 -21.41
CA LEU A 13 8.00 -35.74 -21.09
C LEU A 13 7.83 -35.18 -19.66
N CYS A 14 8.56 -35.71 -18.67
CA CYS A 14 8.54 -35.20 -17.31
C CYS A 14 9.03 -33.73 -17.23
N MET A 15 10.04 -33.34 -18.01
CA MET A 15 10.52 -31.95 -18.05
C MET A 15 9.46 -30.96 -18.57
N PHE A 16 8.61 -31.38 -19.51
CA PHE A 16 7.50 -30.56 -20.02
C PHE A 16 6.41 -30.27 -18.98
N PHE A 17 6.20 -31.17 -18.02
CA PHE A 17 5.18 -30.98 -16.97
C PHE A 17 5.64 -30.11 -15.79
N ILE A 18 6.94 -29.81 -15.67
CA ILE A 18 7.50 -29.05 -14.54
C ILE A 18 7.48 -27.52 -14.81
N HIS A 19 7.13 -27.08 -16.03
CA HIS A 19 7.08 -25.65 -16.38
C HIS A 19 5.73 -24.99 -16.06
N ARG A 20 5.38 -24.89 -14.78
CA ARG A 20 4.38 -23.93 -14.29
C ARG A 20 4.92 -23.16 -13.09
N ALA A 21 5.98 -22.39 -13.32
CA ALA A 21 6.38 -21.32 -12.42
C ALA A 21 5.42 -20.14 -12.64
N ASN A 22 4.28 -20.13 -11.94
CA ASN A 22 3.45 -18.92 -11.87
C ASN A 22 4.15 -17.95 -10.92
N SER A 23 4.67 -16.85 -11.44
CA SER A 23 5.03 -15.70 -10.59
C SER A 23 3.77 -15.23 -9.88
N GLN A 24 3.87 -14.90 -8.58
CA GLN A 24 2.79 -14.17 -7.93
C GLN A 24 2.61 -12.84 -8.66
N GLU A 25 1.38 -12.52 -9.03
CA GLU A 25 1.05 -11.22 -9.59
C GLU A 25 1.14 -10.18 -8.45
N ARG A 26 1.85 -9.08 -8.71
CA ARG A 26 1.89 -7.98 -7.75
C ARG A 26 0.54 -7.27 -7.78
N HIS A 27 -0.22 -7.38 -6.69
CA HIS A 27 -1.38 -6.53 -6.47
C HIS A 27 -0.95 -5.22 -5.82
N ILE A 28 -1.27 -4.11 -6.46
CA ILE A 28 -1.06 -2.77 -5.92
C ILE A 28 -2.43 -2.23 -5.52
N ILE A 29 -2.64 -2.04 -4.22
CA ILE A 29 -3.86 -1.46 -3.67
C ILE A 29 -3.52 -0.06 -3.19
N THR A 30 -4.20 0.94 -3.76
CA THR A 30 -4.03 2.32 -3.33
C THR A 30 -5.06 2.65 -2.25
N LEU A 31 -4.59 2.97 -1.04
CA LEU A 31 -5.42 3.33 0.10
C LEU A 31 -5.75 4.83 0.09
N LYS A 32 -6.64 5.23 -0.81
CA LYS A 32 -6.96 6.65 -1.03
C LYS A 32 -8.15 7.18 -0.23
N LYS A 33 -9.10 6.32 0.13
CA LYS A 33 -10.42 6.71 0.64
C LYS A 33 -10.64 6.17 2.04
N ASP A 34 -11.73 6.62 2.65
CA ASP A 34 -12.30 6.07 3.88
C ASP A 34 -11.39 6.18 5.11
N TRP A 35 -10.48 7.15 5.09
CA TRP A 35 -9.68 7.52 6.26
C TRP A 35 -10.53 8.32 7.25
N LYS A 36 -10.31 8.13 8.55
CA LYS A 36 -10.93 8.90 9.63
C LYS A 36 -9.95 9.93 10.14
N PHE A 37 -10.42 11.17 10.31
CA PHE A 37 -9.60 12.31 10.71
C PHE A 37 -10.27 13.15 11.80
N LEU A 38 -9.51 13.46 12.84
CA LEU A 38 -9.85 14.43 13.88
C LEU A 38 -8.73 15.46 13.99
N LYS A 39 -9.09 16.75 13.96
CA LYS A 39 -8.16 17.84 14.28
C LYS A 39 -8.09 18.00 15.80
N GLY A 40 -7.24 17.20 16.44
CA GLY A 40 -7.09 17.18 17.89
C GLY A 40 -6.20 16.02 18.34
N ASN A 41 -6.17 15.78 19.64
CA ASN A 41 -5.52 14.61 20.22
C ASN A 41 -6.54 13.85 21.06
N ASP A 42 -6.60 12.53 20.86
CA ASP A 42 -7.29 11.60 21.75
C ASP A 42 -6.27 10.53 22.15
N GLU A 43 -5.97 10.45 23.44
CA GLU A 43 -4.91 9.56 23.96
C GLU A 43 -5.23 8.08 23.75
N MET A 44 -6.49 7.74 23.47
CA MET A 44 -6.98 6.37 23.32
C MET A 44 -7.20 5.98 21.86
N ALA A 45 -7.00 6.89 20.89
CA ALA A 45 -7.21 6.63 19.46
C ALA A 45 -6.28 5.57 18.84
N PHE A 46 -5.34 5.01 19.60
CA PHE A 46 -4.51 3.88 19.19
C PHE A 46 -5.18 2.51 19.40
N GLN A 47 -6.29 2.46 20.16
CA GLN A 47 -7.01 1.22 20.45
C GLN A 47 -7.73 0.69 19.21
N GLU A 48 -7.73 -0.64 19.04
CA GLU A 48 -8.37 -1.30 17.88
C GLU A 48 -9.90 -1.12 17.87
N ASP A 49 -10.50 -1.01 19.05
CA ASP A 49 -11.95 -0.86 19.28
C ASP A 49 -12.35 0.59 19.60
N PHE A 50 -11.49 1.57 19.31
CA PHE A 50 -11.81 2.99 19.49
C PHE A 50 -12.99 3.42 18.61
N ASP A 51 -13.94 4.15 19.19
CA ASP A 51 -15.09 4.70 18.47
C ASP A 51 -14.73 6.02 17.77
N ASP A 52 -14.44 5.94 16.46
CA ASP A 52 -14.17 7.08 15.59
C ASP A 52 -15.40 7.54 14.77
N SER A 53 -16.61 7.16 15.18
CA SER A 53 -17.84 7.43 14.40
C SER A 53 -18.07 8.92 14.14
N ASP A 54 -17.68 9.79 15.09
CA ASP A 54 -17.77 11.25 14.99
C ASP A 54 -16.61 11.89 14.19
N TRP A 55 -15.60 11.13 13.79
CA TRP A 55 -14.47 11.66 13.02
C TRP A 55 -14.84 11.90 11.56
N GLN A 56 -14.19 12.90 10.97
CA GLN A 56 -14.40 13.25 9.57
C GLN A 56 -13.87 12.13 8.67
N THR A 57 -14.70 11.66 7.74
CA THR A 57 -14.21 10.80 6.65
C THR A 57 -13.50 11.64 5.58
N VAL A 58 -12.25 11.31 5.27
CA VAL A 58 -11.38 12.02 4.33
C VAL A 58 -10.76 11.09 3.28
N SER A 59 -10.18 11.68 2.24
CA SER A 59 -9.37 10.99 1.24
C SER A 59 -7.97 11.60 1.17
N VAL A 60 -6.95 10.78 0.95
CA VAL A 60 -5.55 11.23 0.89
C VAL A 60 -5.10 11.53 -0.57
N PRO A 61 -4.22 12.51 -0.80
CA PRO A 61 -3.61 13.40 0.20
C PRO A 61 -4.63 14.38 0.80
N HIS A 62 -4.53 14.62 2.11
CA HIS A 62 -5.37 15.54 2.88
C HIS A 62 -4.48 16.47 3.69
N ASP A 63 -4.81 17.76 3.69
CA ASP A 63 -4.13 18.78 4.47
C ASP A 63 -5.12 19.40 5.46
N TRP A 64 -4.82 19.29 6.75
CA TRP A 64 -5.64 19.81 7.83
C TRP A 64 -5.50 21.33 8.02
N ALA A 65 -4.39 21.92 7.56
CA ALA A 65 -4.09 23.33 7.72
C ALA A 65 -4.99 24.20 6.80
N ILE A 66 -5.42 23.65 5.66
CA ILE A 66 -6.23 24.36 4.65
C ILE A 66 -7.58 24.87 5.16
N TYR A 67 -8.10 24.29 6.25
CA TYR A 67 -9.37 24.72 6.86
C TYR A 67 -9.24 25.96 7.74
N GLY A 68 -8.02 26.30 8.16
CA GLY A 68 -7.76 27.50 8.96
C GLY A 68 -7.65 28.76 8.10
N PRO A 69 -7.69 29.95 8.72
CA PRO A 69 -7.20 31.13 8.04
C PRO A 69 -5.73 30.94 7.66
N PHE A 70 -5.33 31.47 6.51
CA PHE A 70 -3.91 31.55 6.16
C PHE A 70 -3.17 32.40 7.20
N ASP A 71 -2.08 31.87 7.76
CA ASP A 71 -1.21 32.58 8.71
C ASP A 71 0.21 32.66 8.15
N LYS A 72 0.54 33.84 7.61
CA LYS A 72 1.86 34.12 7.06
C LYS A 72 3.02 33.85 8.03
N GLU A 73 2.81 33.93 9.35
CA GLU A 73 3.89 33.71 10.31
C GLU A 73 4.19 32.21 10.48
N ILE A 74 3.17 31.37 10.28
CA ILE A 74 3.30 29.90 10.24
C ILE A 74 3.86 29.47 8.88
N ASP A 75 3.38 30.07 7.80
CA ASP A 75 3.66 29.66 6.42
C ASP A 75 4.86 30.38 5.76
N LYS A 76 5.59 31.24 6.49
CA LYS A 76 6.72 32.00 5.91
C LYS A 76 7.88 31.10 5.50
N GLN A 77 8.27 31.22 4.23
CA GLN A 77 9.54 30.69 3.74
C GLN A 77 10.57 31.83 3.68
N LEU A 78 11.62 31.75 4.50
CA LEU A 78 12.75 32.67 4.42
C LEU A 78 13.67 32.22 3.28
N VAL A 79 13.67 32.96 2.18
CA VAL A 79 14.57 32.73 1.05
C VAL A 79 15.58 33.86 0.94
N ALA A 80 16.85 33.52 0.75
CA ALA A 80 17.87 34.49 0.39
C ALA A 80 17.70 34.83 -1.09
N ILE A 81 17.44 36.11 -1.40
CA ILE A 81 17.55 36.63 -2.76
C ILE A 81 18.99 37.16 -2.89
N THR A 82 19.82 36.47 -3.68
CA THR A 82 21.18 36.90 -4.06
C THR A 82 21.18 37.48 -5.46
#